data_AF-A0A7S0YTP2-F1
#
_entry.id   AF-A0A7S0YTP2-F1
#
_cell.length_a   1.000
_cell.length_b   1.000
_cell.length_c   1.000
_cell.angle_alpha   90.00
_cell.angle_beta   90.00
_cell.angle_gamma   90.00
#
_symmetry.space_group_name_H-M   'P 1'
#
loop_
_entity.id
_entity.type
_entity.pdbx_description
1 polymer ?
#
loop_
_entity_poly.entity_id
_entity_poly.type
_entity_poly.pdbx_seq_one_letter_code
_entity_poly.pdbx_strand_id
1 'polypeptide(L)'
;MAELDFLTIDVAPLQKAFVALQKQVEQNNKEIGRLRDELADLKIERRLDALEQGLQELADTSQPSFGFIKGLATGNSFFSASSFAGDAFASSYALGGVGNGNNNNNNNNNNNKNNNSRRKKDVRTKYLVDTLLCLDTSSNAVPDASSNAVPVPALPDAAGAVMEVVPVTLSSVSEVTAIQIQIPPDLRPSSARRDVQLQLLEVLRKQQQREVEAAELERGKEELKGGKEMKEEEGKLMSDNNSQSNNNNNNSGTPTI
;
A
#
# COMPACT_ATOMS: atom_id res chain seq x y z
N MET A 1 -80.04 52.57 -39.07
CA MET A 1 -78.89 52.32 -38.18
C MET A 1 -78.80 50.82 -38.02
N ALA A 2 -77.77 50.19 -38.58
CA ALA A 2 -77.57 48.76 -38.45
C ALA A 2 -76.73 48.52 -37.19
N GLU A 3 -77.30 47.81 -36.22
CA GLU A 3 -76.58 47.34 -35.05
C GLU A 3 -75.52 46.33 -35.53
N LEU A 4 -74.25 46.63 -35.25
CA LEU A 4 -73.16 45.68 -35.42
C LEU A 4 -73.22 44.72 -34.24
N ASP A 5 -73.80 43.54 -34.47
CA ASP A 5 -73.73 42.43 -33.54
C ASP A 5 -72.26 42.03 -33.36
N PHE A 6 -71.70 42.37 -32.20
CA PHE A 6 -70.37 41.94 -31.81
C PHE A 6 -70.38 40.42 -31.60
N LEU A 7 -69.69 39.68 -32.47
CA LEU A 7 -69.39 38.26 -32.23
C LEU A 7 -68.57 38.14 -30.93
N THR A 8 -69.19 37.60 -29.89
CA THR A 8 -68.50 37.18 -28.68
C THR A 8 -67.85 35.83 -28.93
N ILE A 9 -66.52 35.81 -28.98
CA ILE A 9 -65.74 34.58 -29.05
C ILE A 9 -65.58 34.03 -27.63
N ASP A 10 -66.06 32.81 -27.40
CA ASP A 10 -65.85 32.11 -26.13
C ASP A 10 -64.38 31.68 -26.00
N VAL A 11 -63.67 32.30 -25.05
CA VAL A 11 -62.25 32.05 -24.78
C VAL A 11 -62.03 30.97 -23.72
N ALA A 12 -63.09 30.48 -23.07
CA ALA A 12 -62.99 29.53 -21.96
C ALA A 12 -62.29 28.21 -22.33
N PRO A 13 -62.51 27.61 -23.53
CA PRO A 13 -61.79 26.39 -23.92
C PRO A 13 -60.29 26.61 -24.03
N LEU A 14 -59.86 27.78 -24.52
CA LEU A 14 -58.46 28.13 -24.69
C LEU A 14 -57.77 28.31 -23.33
N GLN A 15 -58.45 28.98 -22.39
CA GLN A 15 -57.96 29.17 -21.03
C GLN A 15 -57.81 27.83 -20.31
N LYS A 16 -58.76 26.90 -20.49
CA LYS A 16 -58.68 25.55 -19.93
C LYS A 16 -57.52 24.75 -20.52
N ALA A 17 -57.28 24.86 -21.83
CA ALA A 17 -56.15 24.22 -22.49
C ALA A 17 -54.80 24.77 -21.98
N PHE A 18 -54.71 26.09 -21.77
CA PHE A 18 -53.49 26.72 -21.24
C PHE A 18 -53.18 26.26 -19.82
N VAL A 19 -54.18 26.20 -18.94
CA VAL A 19 -54.00 25.69 -17.56
C VAL A 19 -53.58 24.22 -17.56
N ALA A 20 -54.18 23.40 -18.44
CA ALA A 20 -53.81 21.99 -18.59
C ALA A 20 -52.34 21.84 -19.05
N LEU A 21 -51.92 22.63 -20.05
CA LEU A 21 -50.54 22.66 -20.52
C LEU A 21 -49.57 23.12 -19.43
N GLN A 22 -49.92 24.17 -18.68
CA GLN A 22 -49.09 24.66 -17.58
C GLN A 22 -48.88 23.58 -16.51
N LYS A 23 -49.96 22.88 -16.13
CA LYS A 23 -49.89 21.77 -15.17
C LYS A 23 -49.04 20.62 -15.72
N GLN A 24 -49.14 20.33 -17.01
CA GLN A 24 -48.35 19.27 -17.65
C GLN A 24 -46.86 19.62 -17.70
N VAL A 25 -46.51 20.88 -18.00
CA VAL A 25 -45.11 21.34 -17.96
C VAL A 25 -44.53 21.24 -16.55
N GLU A 26 -45.30 21.61 -15.52
CA GLU A 26 -44.87 21.50 -14.13
C GLU A 26 -44.65 20.03 -13.73
N GLN A 27 -45.53 19.13 -14.16
CA GLN A 27 -45.41 17.70 -13.90
C GLN A 27 -44.17 17.11 -14.59
N ASN A 28 -43.93 17.45 -15.85
CA ASN A 28 -42.75 17.01 -16.58
C ASN A 28 -41.46 17.53 -15.94
N ASN A 29 -41.44 18.77 -15.45
CA ASN A 29 -40.27 19.32 -14.75
C ASN A 29 -39.98 18.58 -13.44
N LYS A 30 -41.02 18.17 -12.69
CA LYS A 30 -40.86 17.34 -11.48
C LYS A 30 -40.30 15.96 -11.81
N GLU A 31 -40.76 15.36 -12.90
CA GLU A 31 -40.28 14.05 -13.35
C GLU A 31 -38.82 14.09 -13.82
N ILE A 32 -38.43 15.13 -14.58
CA ILE A 32 -37.03 15.34 -14.97
C ILE A 32 -36.13 15.52 -13.74
N GLY A 33 -36.59 16.23 -12.70
CA GLY A 33 -35.87 16.35 -11.43
C GLY A 33 -35.63 14.99 -10.79
N ARG A 34 -36.70 14.21 -10.61
CA ARG A 34 -36.63 12.86 -10.03
C ARG A 34 -35.66 11.94 -10.79
N LEU A 35 -35.71 11.96 -12.14
CA LEU A 35 -34.81 11.13 -12.96
C LEU A 35 -33.34 11.55 -12.85
N ARG A 36 -33.07 12.84 -12.64
CA ARG A 36 -31.70 13.33 -12.42
C ARG A 36 -31.14 12.85 -11.07
N ASP A 37 -31.97 12.84 -10.04
CA ASP A 37 -31.59 12.34 -8.72
C ASP A 37 -31.31 10.83 -8.77
N GLU A 38 -32.20 10.05 -9.41
CA GLU A 38 -32.01 8.60 -9.59
C GLU A 38 -30.73 8.28 -10.39
N LEU A 39 -30.41 9.06 -11.42
CA LEU A 39 -29.17 8.91 -12.18
C LEU A 39 -27.92 9.25 -11.34
N ALA A 40 -28.03 10.21 -10.41
CA ALA A 40 -26.94 10.55 -9.51
C ALA A 40 -26.65 9.41 -8.54
N ASP A 41 -27.70 8.81 -7.97
CA ASP A 41 -27.59 7.66 -7.06
C ASP A 41 -26.96 6.44 -7.75
N LEU A 42 -27.43 6.09 -8.96
CA LEU A 42 -26.86 4.98 -9.74
C LEU A 42 -25.38 5.18 -10.11
N LYS A 43 -24.94 6.42 -10.34
CA LYS A 43 -23.53 6.73 -10.60
C LYS A 43 -22.66 6.55 -9.36
N ILE A 44 -23.19 6.82 -8.17
CA ILE A 44 -22.47 6.61 -6.92
C ILE A 44 -22.29 5.11 -6.69
N GLU A 45 -23.35 4.33 -6.85
CA GLU A 45 -23.33 2.87 -6.67
C GLU A 45 -22.32 2.18 -7.60
N ARG A 46 -22.33 2.51 -8.91
CA ARG A 46 -21.33 1.98 -9.85
C ARG A 46 -19.88 2.34 -9.50
N ARG A 47 -19.65 3.52 -8.90
CA ARG A 47 -18.30 3.92 -8.48
C ARG A 47 -17.84 3.15 -7.25
N LEU A 48 -18.77 2.78 -6.36
CA LEU A 48 -18.48 1.94 -5.20
C LEU A 48 -18.12 0.51 -5.64
N ASP A 49 -18.89 -0.08 -6.56
CA ASP A 49 -18.59 -1.43 -7.09
C ASP A 49 -17.21 -1.47 -7.76
N ALA A 50 -16.85 -0.43 -8.53
CA ALA A 50 -15.54 -0.35 -9.18
C ALA A 50 -14.39 -0.21 -8.16
N LEU A 51 -14.61 0.50 -7.05
CA LEU A 51 -13.63 0.62 -5.97
C LEU A 51 -13.46 -0.70 -5.21
N GLU A 52 -14.55 -1.41 -4.94
CA GLU A 52 -14.51 -2.72 -4.29
C GLU A 52 -13.79 -3.76 -5.14
N GLN A 53 -14.05 -3.79 -6.46
CA GLN A 53 -13.32 -4.65 -7.39
C GLN A 53 -11.82 -4.30 -7.44
N GLY A 54 -11.47 -3.00 -7.48
CA GLY A 54 -10.08 -2.57 -7.47
C GLY A 54 -9.35 -2.97 -6.18
N LEU A 55 -10.00 -2.84 -5.02
CA LEU A 55 -9.42 -3.29 -3.74
C LEU A 55 -9.25 -4.80 -3.68
N GLN A 56 -10.21 -5.57 -4.20
CA GLN A 56 -10.11 -7.03 -4.28
C GLN A 56 -8.97 -7.46 -5.20
N GLU A 57 -8.82 -6.83 -6.37
CA GLU A 57 -7.70 -7.09 -7.28
C GLU A 57 -6.34 -6.74 -6.65
N LEU A 58 -6.26 -5.62 -5.92
CA LEU A 58 -5.07 -5.29 -5.13
C LEU A 58 -4.80 -6.31 -4.02
N ALA A 59 -5.83 -6.81 -3.32
CA ALA A 59 -5.66 -7.84 -2.30
C ALA A 59 -5.14 -9.16 -2.89
N ASP A 60 -5.67 -9.55 -4.06
CA ASP A 60 -5.27 -10.79 -4.74
C ASP A 60 -3.87 -10.69 -5.37
N THR A 61 -3.47 -9.49 -5.84
CA THR A 61 -2.12 -9.25 -6.39
C THR A 61 -1.07 -8.94 -5.33
N SER A 62 -1.46 -8.36 -4.20
CA SER A 62 -0.57 -8.04 -3.08
C SER A 62 -0.30 -9.21 -2.15
N GLN A 63 -0.87 -10.41 -2.39
CA GLN A 63 -0.32 -11.63 -1.81
C GLN A 63 1.07 -11.83 -2.44
N PRO A 64 2.17 -11.54 -1.71
CA PRO A 64 3.50 -11.78 -2.26
C PRO A 64 3.57 -13.26 -2.58
N SER A 65 3.79 -13.57 -3.85
CA SER A 65 4.23 -14.88 -4.27
C SER A 65 5.63 -15.10 -3.68
N PHE A 66 5.70 -15.42 -2.39
CA PHE A 66 6.89 -15.94 -1.71
C PHE A 66 7.14 -17.39 -2.18
N GLY A 67 7.23 -17.54 -3.49
CA GLY A 67 7.72 -18.72 -4.17
C GLY A 67 9.15 -18.43 -4.60
N PHE A 68 10.08 -19.17 -4.02
CA PHE A 68 11.43 -19.40 -4.54
C PHE A 68 12.47 -18.28 -4.33
N ILE A 69 13.08 -18.30 -3.14
CA ILE A 69 14.56 -18.30 -3.08
C ILE A 69 14.99 -19.68 -2.56
N LYS A 70 15.02 -20.66 -3.48
CA LYS A 70 15.55 -22.00 -3.25
C LYS A 70 16.90 -22.08 -3.96
N GLY A 71 17.95 -21.49 -3.38
CA GLY A 71 19.25 -21.49 -4.07
C GLY A 71 20.50 -20.97 -3.37
N LEU A 72 20.44 -20.35 -2.19
CA LEU A 72 21.63 -19.77 -1.56
C LEU A 72 21.70 -20.13 -0.08
N ALA A 73 22.12 -21.35 0.22
CA ALA A 73 22.48 -21.78 1.58
C ALA A 73 23.73 -22.67 1.54
N THR A 74 24.84 -22.08 1.08
CA THR A 74 26.19 -22.52 1.40
C THR A 74 27.05 -21.27 1.56
N GLY A 75 27.34 -20.90 2.82
CA GLY A 75 28.32 -19.86 3.16
C GLY A 75 27.71 -18.56 3.66
N ASN A 76 27.80 -18.39 4.99
CA ASN A 76 27.62 -17.18 5.78
C ASN A 76 26.19 -16.62 5.85
N SER A 77 25.79 -16.36 7.09
CA SER A 77 24.45 -15.99 7.55
C SER A 77 24.05 -14.56 7.17
N PHE A 78 22.86 -14.43 6.58
CA PHE A 78 22.20 -13.18 6.20
C PHE A 78 20.79 -13.23 6.83
N PHE A 79 20.38 -12.32 7.74
CA PHE A 79 18.95 -12.06 8.07
C PHE A 79 18.64 -10.55 8.34
N SER A 80 17.41 -10.02 8.13
CA SER A 80 16.93 -8.71 8.67
C SER A 80 15.44 -8.60 8.91
N ALA A 81 15.10 -7.46 9.51
CA ALA A 81 13.80 -6.85 9.64
C ALA A 81 13.53 -5.75 8.58
N SER A 82 12.34 -5.82 7.97
CA SER A 82 11.43 -4.73 7.50
C SER A 82 10.50 -5.35 6.43
N SER A 83 9.17 -5.19 6.32
CA SER A 83 8.25 -4.12 6.77
C SER A 83 6.74 -4.49 6.59
N PHE A 84 5.89 -3.85 7.41
CA PHE A 84 4.49 -3.40 7.25
C PHE A 84 3.39 -4.27 6.57
N ALA A 85 2.45 -4.78 7.39
CA ALA A 85 1.06 -4.30 7.48
C ALA A 85 0.30 -5.02 8.63
N GLY A 86 -0.35 -4.27 9.52
CA GLY A 86 -1.53 -4.72 10.27
C GLY A 86 -1.37 -5.45 11.60
N ASP A 87 -0.38 -6.31 11.80
CA ASP A 87 -0.29 -7.16 13.01
C ASP A 87 1.08 -7.06 13.72
N ALA A 88 1.06 -7.25 15.05
CA ALA A 88 2.15 -7.00 15.99
C ALA A 88 3.56 -7.33 15.47
N PHE A 89 4.45 -6.33 15.52
CA PHE A 89 5.84 -6.34 15.06
C PHE A 89 6.67 -7.44 15.77
N ALA A 90 6.84 -8.61 15.14
CA ALA A 90 7.78 -9.64 15.57
C ALA A 90 9.04 -9.59 14.70
N SER A 91 10.01 -8.76 15.09
CA SER A 91 11.33 -8.74 14.46
C SER A 91 12.10 -9.99 14.92
N SER A 92 12.30 -10.97 14.04
CA SER A 92 12.89 -12.27 14.39
C SER A 92 14.22 -12.50 13.68
N TYR A 93 15.24 -12.94 14.44
CA TYR A 93 16.58 -13.20 13.93
C TYR A 93 16.94 -14.65 14.15
N ALA A 94 17.01 -15.42 13.07
CA ALA A 94 17.35 -16.82 13.09
C ALA A 94 18.87 -17.01 13.24
N LEU A 95 19.33 -17.63 14.32
CA LEU A 95 20.73 -18.01 14.50
C LEU A 95 20.97 -19.32 13.76
N GLY A 96 21.92 -19.31 12.83
CA GLY A 96 22.24 -20.44 11.95
C GLY A 96 22.88 -21.62 12.68
N GLY A 97 22.08 -22.38 13.43
CA GLY A 97 22.38 -23.74 13.89
C GLY A 97 21.32 -24.68 13.34
N VAL A 98 21.58 -25.34 12.22
CA VAL A 98 20.64 -26.34 11.67
C VAL A 98 20.78 -27.63 12.48
N GLY A 99 20.12 -27.65 13.64
CA GLY A 99 19.95 -28.87 14.43
C GLY A 99 18.96 -29.79 13.74
N ASN A 100 19.41 -30.96 13.28
CA ASN A 100 18.54 -32.00 12.72
C ASN A 100 17.83 -32.74 13.89
N GLY A 101 17.02 -32.01 14.63
CA GLY A 101 16.22 -32.56 15.74
C GLY A 101 15.00 -33.28 15.17
N ASN A 102 14.98 -34.60 15.25
CA ASN A 102 13.77 -35.42 15.03
C ASN A 102 12.75 -35.18 16.17
N ASN A 103 12.25 -33.95 16.32
CA ASN A 103 11.15 -33.67 17.23
C ASN A 103 9.83 -33.88 16.49
N ASN A 104 9.31 -35.10 16.62
CA ASN A 104 7.91 -35.41 16.33
C ASN A 104 7.01 -34.73 17.38
N ASN A 105 6.83 -33.40 17.28
CA ASN A 105 5.73 -32.73 17.97
C ASN A 105 4.42 -33.07 17.26
N ASN A 106 3.94 -34.27 17.55
CA ASN A 106 2.65 -34.80 17.14
C ASN A 106 1.62 -34.51 18.25
N ASN A 107 1.40 -33.24 18.57
CA ASN A 107 0.22 -32.84 19.33
C ASN A 107 -0.84 -32.36 18.34
N ASN A 108 -1.38 -33.33 17.60
CA ASN A 108 -2.54 -33.16 16.74
C ASN A 108 -3.64 -34.10 17.25
N ASN A 109 -4.14 -33.81 18.45
CA ASN A 109 -5.41 -34.35 18.90
C ASN A 109 -6.52 -33.56 18.19
N ASN A 110 -6.84 -33.98 16.96
CA ASN A 110 -8.18 -33.80 16.45
C ASN A 110 -8.55 -34.96 15.52
N ASN A 111 -9.48 -35.75 16.03
CA ASN A 111 -10.26 -36.75 15.31
C ASN A 111 -10.89 -36.11 14.06
N ASN A 112 -10.29 -36.34 12.90
CA ASN A 112 -11.07 -36.39 11.67
C ASN A 112 -10.41 -37.36 10.67
N LYS A 113 -10.69 -38.65 10.87
CA LYS A 113 -10.51 -39.68 9.85
C LYS A 113 -11.50 -39.38 8.73
N ASN A 114 -11.10 -38.56 7.76
CA ASN A 114 -11.57 -38.60 6.38
C ASN A 114 -10.86 -37.50 5.58
N ASN A 115 -9.82 -37.88 4.85
CA ASN A 115 -9.62 -37.60 3.42
C ASN A 115 -8.15 -37.79 3.06
N ASN A 116 -7.91 -38.78 2.18
CA ASN A 116 -6.64 -39.17 1.55
C ASN A 116 -6.06 -38.08 0.61
N SER A 117 -6.01 -36.83 1.05
CA SER A 117 -5.22 -35.82 0.35
C SER A 117 -3.79 -35.91 0.88
N ARG A 118 -2.90 -36.45 0.05
CA ARG A 118 -1.44 -36.40 0.20
C ARG A 118 -1.00 -34.93 0.15
N ARG A 119 -1.35 -34.14 1.18
CA ARG A 119 -0.79 -32.80 1.38
C ARG A 119 0.71 -33.02 1.53
N LYS A 120 1.47 -32.57 0.52
CA LYS A 120 2.94 -32.58 0.55
C LYS A 120 3.35 -31.88 1.85
N LYS A 121 3.80 -32.66 2.84
CA LYS A 121 4.23 -32.13 4.13
C LYS A 121 5.34 -31.13 3.85
N ASP A 122 5.11 -29.86 4.20
CA ASP A 122 6.08 -28.80 3.97
C ASP A 122 7.37 -29.16 4.70
N VAL A 123 8.47 -29.30 3.93
CA VAL A 123 9.78 -29.68 4.43
C VAL A 123 10.29 -28.67 5.46
N ARG A 124 9.84 -27.40 5.40
CA ARG A 124 10.20 -26.34 6.35
C ARG A 124 9.74 -26.61 7.78
N THR A 125 8.65 -27.37 7.96
CA THR A 125 8.16 -27.75 9.29
C THR A 125 9.06 -28.77 10.01
N LYS A 126 10.05 -29.35 9.32
CA LYS A 126 10.99 -30.31 9.90
C LYS A 126 12.21 -29.66 10.57
N TYR A 127 12.46 -28.39 10.29
CA TYR A 127 13.63 -27.67 10.77
C TYR A 127 13.22 -26.69 11.86
N LEU A 128 13.92 -26.75 12.99
CA LEU A 128 13.87 -25.75 14.05
C LEU A 128 15.12 -24.88 13.96
N VAL A 129 14.93 -23.59 14.21
CA VAL A 129 16.01 -22.61 14.24
C VAL A 129 15.89 -21.80 15.52
N ASP A 130 16.98 -21.73 16.26
CA ASP A 130 17.05 -20.89 17.46
C ASP A 130 17.03 -19.43 17.05
N THR A 131 16.00 -18.71 17.49
CA THR A 131 15.70 -17.37 17.01
C THR A 131 15.67 -16.40 18.18
N LEU A 132 16.44 -15.31 18.08
CA LEU A 132 16.45 -14.27 19.11
C LEU A 132 15.25 -13.34 18.89
N LEU A 133 14.31 -13.32 19.83
CA LEU A 133 13.06 -12.57 19.78
C LEU A 133 12.96 -11.58 20.93
N CYS A 134 12.41 -10.39 20.67
CA CYS A 134 11.96 -9.47 21.71
C CYS A 134 10.57 -9.89 22.19
N LEU A 135 10.47 -10.38 23.42
CA LEU A 135 9.23 -10.85 24.02
C LEU A 135 8.83 -9.93 25.18
N ASP A 136 7.52 -9.84 25.42
CA ASP A 136 7.03 -9.19 26.62
C ASP A 136 7.26 -10.10 27.83
N THR A 137 7.82 -9.57 28.93
CA THR A 137 7.94 -10.30 30.21
C THR A 137 6.62 -10.87 30.71
N SER A 138 5.48 -10.29 30.36
CA SER A 138 4.15 -10.83 30.69
C SER A 138 3.89 -12.20 30.03
N SER A 139 4.54 -12.48 28.90
CA SER A 139 4.48 -13.76 28.19
C SER A 139 5.43 -14.82 28.74
N ASN A 140 6.33 -14.43 29.65
CA ASN A 140 7.38 -15.27 30.22
C ASN A 140 6.99 -15.91 31.57
N ALA A 141 5.69 -15.97 31.86
CA ALA A 141 5.18 -16.78 32.95
C ALA A 141 5.57 -18.24 32.67
N VAL A 142 6.47 -18.76 33.51
CA VAL A 142 7.01 -20.12 33.53
C VAL A 142 6.04 -21.11 32.88
N PRO A 143 6.46 -21.84 31.83
CA PRO A 143 5.61 -22.85 31.22
C PRO A 143 5.50 -24.03 32.18
N ASP A 144 4.54 -23.98 33.09
CA ASP A 144 3.87 -25.20 33.50
C ASP A 144 3.36 -25.81 32.18
N ALA A 145 3.85 -27.02 31.87
CA ALA A 145 3.86 -27.67 30.56
C ALA A 145 2.50 -27.87 29.85
N SER A 146 1.44 -27.23 30.33
CA SER A 146 0.08 -27.23 29.83
C SER A 146 -0.42 -25.89 29.28
N SER A 147 0.29 -24.77 29.46
CA SER A 147 -0.16 -23.50 28.86
C SER A 147 0.39 -23.36 27.42
N ASN A 148 -0.50 -23.49 26.43
CA ASN A 148 -0.22 -23.13 25.03
C ASN A 148 -0.15 -21.61 24.85
N ALA A 149 0.45 -20.88 25.80
CA ALA A 149 0.60 -19.44 25.72
C ALA A 149 1.54 -19.14 24.54
N VAL A 150 0.99 -18.55 23.48
CA VAL A 150 1.75 -18.14 22.30
C VAL A 150 2.66 -16.98 22.74
N PRO A 151 3.98 -17.03 22.48
CA PRO A 151 4.87 -15.93 22.81
C PRO A 151 4.39 -14.65 22.14
N VAL A 152 4.24 -13.58 22.92
CA VAL A 152 3.74 -12.29 22.42
C VAL A 152 4.95 -11.42 22.07
N PRO A 153 5.07 -10.96 20.81
CA PRO A 153 6.15 -10.07 20.43
C PRO A 153 5.99 -8.72 21.13
N ALA A 154 7.12 -8.19 21.63
CA ALA A 154 7.20 -6.85 22.20
C ALA A 154 7.98 -5.91 21.29
N LEU A 155 7.70 -4.61 21.40
CA LEU A 155 8.58 -3.61 20.80
C LEU A 155 9.97 -3.69 21.48
N PRO A 156 11.07 -3.57 20.72
CA PRO A 156 12.42 -3.63 21.29
C PRO A 156 12.67 -2.65 22.44
N ASP A 157 12.05 -1.47 22.40
CA ASP A 157 12.22 -0.41 23.41
C ASP A 157 11.09 -0.39 24.46
N ALA A 158 10.17 -1.37 24.43
CA ALA A 158 9.08 -1.41 25.41
C ALA A 158 9.59 -1.71 26.83
N ALA A 159 8.98 -1.05 27.81
CA ALA A 159 9.23 -1.35 29.22
C ALA A 159 8.82 -2.80 29.52
N GLY A 160 9.76 -3.62 29.97
CA GLY A 160 9.53 -5.05 30.20
C GLY A 160 9.73 -5.94 28.97
N ALA A 161 10.28 -5.41 27.86
CA ALA A 161 10.75 -6.26 26.78
C ALA A 161 12.05 -6.97 27.18
N VAL A 162 12.13 -8.27 26.90
CA VAL A 162 13.32 -9.10 27.11
C VAL A 162 13.65 -9.82 25.81
N MET A 163 14.92 -9.83 25.44
CA MET A 163 15.39 -10.68 24.35
C MET A 163 15.65 -12.10 24.85
N GLU A 164 15.06 -13.06 24.16
CA GLU A 164 15.16 -14.48 24.46
C GLU A 164 15.38 -15.32 23.21
N VAL A 165 16.10 -16.43 23.36
CA VAL A 165 16.35 -17.38 22.28
C VAL A 165 15.24 -18.42 22.31
N VAL A 166 14.41 -18.42 21.27
CA VAL A 166 13.24 -19.30 21.13
C VAL A 166 13.42 -20.20 19.91
N PRO A 167 13.23 -21.52 20.03
CA PRO A 167 13.23 -22.40 18.87
C PRO A 167 11.97 -22.15 18.03
N VAL A 168 12.17 -21.78 16.77
CA VAL A 168 11.08 -21.47 15.82
C VAL A 168 11.18 -22.40 14.61
N THR A 169 10.03 -22.86 14.10
CA THR A 169 10.01 -23.66 12.87
C THR A 169 10.40 -22.80 11.67
N LEU A 170 11.19 -23.34 10.74
CA LEU A 170 11.60 -22.61 9.54
C LEU A 170 10.42 -22.14 8.67
N SER A 171 9.24 -22.78 8.80
CA SER A 171 8.00 -22.33 8.15
C SER A 171 7.48 -20.99 8.67
N SER A 172 7.90 -20.55 9.86
CA SER A 172 7.49 -19.28 10.48
C SER A 172 8.41 -18.12 10.10
N VAL A 173 9.52 -18.38 9.41
CA VAL A 173 10.43 -17.35 8.90
C VAL A 173 9.86 -16.84 7.58
N SER A 174 9.40 -15.59 7.54
CA SER A 174 8.86 -14.95 6.34
C SER A 174 9.96 -14.38 5.45
N GLU A 175 10.98 -13.77 6.05
CA GLU A 175 11.96 -12.96 5.35
C GLU A 175 13.37 -13.15 5.91
N VAL A 176 14.34 -12.91 5.02
CA VAL A 176 15.78 -13.05 5.23
C VAL A 176 16.43 -11.88 4.52
N THR A 177 17.29 -11.15 5.21
CA THR A 177 17.90 -9.93 4.68
C THR A 177 19.39 -9.83 5.05
N ALA A 178 20.16 -8.89 4.51
CA ALA A 178 21.61 -8.85 4.68
C ALA A 178 22.05 -7.81 5.72
N ILE A 179 21.80 -8.05 7.02
CA ILE A 179 22.42 -7.28 8.10
C ILE A 179 23.57 -8.06 8.73
N GLN A 180 24.70 -7.37 8.93
CA GLN A 180 25.85 -7.90 9.67
C GLN A 180 25.84 -7.35 11.10
N ILE A 181 25.62 -8.23 12.07
CA ILE A 181 25.79 -7.95 13.50
C ILE A 181 26.81 -8.92 14.09
N GLN A 182 27.57 -8.48 15.09
CA GLN A 182 28.50 -9.36 15.78
C GLN A 182 27.74 -10.10 16.87
N ILE A 183 27.59 -11.42 16.69
CA ILE A 183 26.93 -12.29 17.66
C ILE A 183 27.99 -12.87 18.60
N PRO A 184 27.88 -12.64 19.92
CA PRO A 184 28.79 -13.24 20.88
C PRO A 184 28.62 -14.78 20.88
N PRO A 185 29.69 -15.54 21.15
CA PRO A 185 29.66 -17.00 21.10
C PRO A 185 28.74 -17.64 22.15
N ASP A 186 28.41 -16.93 23.23
CA ASP A 186 27.48 -17.37 24.27
C ASP A 186 26.36 -16.34 24.47
N LEU A 187 25.12 -16.76 24.18
CA LEU A 187 23.90 -15.97 24.34
C LEU A 187 23.11 -16.32 25.61
N ARG A 188 23.63 -17.18 26.49
CA ARG A 188 22.98 -17.50 27.78
C ARG A 188 22.93 -16.31 28.74
N PRO A 189 23.94 -15.43 28.83
CA PRO A 189 23.84 -14.22 29.65
C PRO A 189 22.81 -13.24 29.07
N SER A 190 21.95 -12.68 29.93
CA SER A 190 21.01 -11.63 29.53
C SER A 190 21.72 -10.37 29.03
N SER A 191 22.92 -10.08 29.55
CA SER A 191 23.78 -8.99 29.07
C SER A 191 24.20 -9.20 27.61
N ALA A 192 24.67 -10.40 27.25
CA ALA A 192 25.08 -10.72 25.89
C ALA A 192 23.91 -10.58 24.90
N ARG A 193 22.70 -10.99 25.29
CA ARG A 193 21.49 -10.76 24.48
C ARG A 193 21.21 -9.27 24.35
N ARG A 194 21.23 -8.52 25.45
CA ARG A 194 21.01 -7.06 25.43
C ARG A 194 22.00 -6.34 24.52
N ASP A 195 23.26 -6.75 24.49
CA ASP A 195 24.28 -6.15 23.61
C ASP A 195 23.94 -6.36 22.13
N VAL A 196 23.41 -7.54 21.78
CA VAL A 196 22.90 -7.81 20.42
C VAL A 196 21.69 -6.92 20.11
N GLN A 197 20.80 -6.69 21.08
CA GLN A 197 19.65 -5.79 20.93
C GLN A 197 20.10 -4.37 20.56
N LEU A 198 21.08 -3.85 21.29
CA LEU A 198 21.60 -2.50 21.10
C LEU A 198 22.29 -2.34 19.74
N GLN A 199 23.10 -3.34 19.34
CA GLN A 199 23.70 -3.36 18.01
C GLN A 199 22.64 -3.34 16.92
N LEU A 200 21.59 -4.13 17.08
CA LEU A 200 20.50 -4.21 16.12
C LEU A 200 19.73 -2.88 16.02
N LEU A 201 19.36 -2.29 17.15
CA LEU A 201 18.70 -0.99 17.18
C LEU A 201 19.52 0.09 16.47
N GLU A 202 20.84 0.08 16.67
CA GLU A 202 21.73 1.02 16.00
C GLU A 202 21.80 0.79 14.49
N VAL A 203 21.77 -0.48 14.04
CA VAL A 203 21.70 -0.78 12.60
C VAL A 203 20.38 -0.29 12.00
N LEU A 204 19.24 -0.57 12.66
CA LEU A 204 17.93 -0.14 12.20
C LEU A 204 17.83 1.39 12.11
N ARG A 205 18.34 2.10 13.13
CA ARG A 205 18.40 3.56 13.14
C ARG A 205 19.21 4.10 11.96
N LYS A 206 20.37 3.50 11.67
CA LYS A 206 21.20 3.88 10.51
C LYS A 206 20.52 3.60 9.18
N GLN A 207 19.77 2.50 9.08
CA GLN A 207 19.04 2.15 7.86
C GLN A 207 17.93 3.17 7.59
N GLN A 208 17.15 3.51 8.62
CA GLN A 208 16.11 4.54 8.51
C GLN A 208 16.69 5.90 8.10
N GLN A 209 17.84 6.29 8.66
CA GLN A 209 18.50 7.54 8.28
C GLN A 209 18.91 7.56 6.80
N ARG A 210 19.44 6.45 6.28
CA ARG A 210 19.80 6.33 4.85
C ARG A 210 18.57 6.41 3.94
N GLU A 211 17.45 5.85 4.37
CA GLU A 211 16.20 5.92 3.62
C GLU A 211 15.67 7.36 3.55
N VAL A 212 15.75 8.12 4.66
CA VAL A 212 15.38 9.55 4.68
C VAL A 212 16.30 10.36 3.78
N GLU A 213 17.63 10.19 3.89
CA GLU A 213 18.61 10.88 3.05
C GLU A 213 18.42 10.54 1.55
N ALA A 214 18.11 9.28 1.22
CA ALA A 214 17.82 8.85 -0.14
C ALA A 214 16.52 9.49 -0.67
N ALA A 215 15.48 9.59 0.15
CA ALA A 215 14.22 10.22 -0.21
C ALA A 215 14.37 11.73 -0.46
N GLU A 216 15.16 12.43 0.37
CA GLU A 216 15.46 13.86 0.15
C GLU A 216 16.27 14.08 -1.14
N LEU A 217 17.21 13.20 -1.43
CA LEU A 217 18.02 13.28 -2.64
C LEU A 217 17.19 13.03 -3.91
N GLU A 218 16.23 12.11 -3.88
CA GLU A 218 15.27 11.93 -4.98
C GLU A 218 14.38 13.16 -5.17
N ARG A 219 13.85 13.74 -4.09
CA ARG A 219 13.08 14.99 -4.17
C ARG A 219 13.87 16.14 -4.80
N GLY A 220 15.16 16.28 -4.45
CA GLY A 220 16.04 17.29 -5.04
C GLY A 220 16.31 17.08 -6.55
N LYS A 221 16.34 15.82 -7.02
CA LYS A 221 16.47 15.52 -8.46
C LYS A 221 15.24 15.93 -9.25
N GLU A 222 14.04 15.76 -8.70
CA GLU A 222 12.80 16.16 -9.36
C GLU A 222 12.71 17.67 -9.55
N GLU A 223 13.12 18.47 -8.55
CA GLU A 223 13.16 19.94 -8.65
C GLU A 223 14.14 20.42 -9.73
N LEU A 224 15.31 19.80 -9.83
CA LEU A 224 16.30 20.12 -10.87
C LEU A 224 15.85 19.69 -12.27
N LYS A 225 15.05 18.63 -12.38
CA LYS A 225 14.48 18.19 -13.66
C LYS A 225 13.40 19.16 -14.15
N GLY A 226 12.48 19.57 -13.26
CA GLY A 226 11.45 20.56 -13.60
C GLY A 226 12.01 21.94 -13.98
N GLY A 227 13.11 22.36 -13.35
CA GLY A 227 13.79 23.61 -13.70
C GLY A 227 14.48 23.62 -15.06
N LYS A 228 14.89 22.45 -15.59
CA LYS A 228 15.47 22.35 -16.94
C LYS A 228 14.40 22.43 -18.03
N GLU A 229 13.24 21.81 -17.82
CA GLU A 229 12.14 21.85 -18.79
C GLU A 229 11.59 23.28 -18.98
N MET A 230 11.46 24.07 -17.90
CA MET A 230 11.03 25.47 -18.02
C MET A 230 12.05 26.36 -18.77
N LYS A 231 13.36 26.13 -18.61
CA LYS A 231 14.39 26.91 -19.34
C LYS A 231 14.44 26.56 -20.82
N GLU A 232 14.12 25.33 -21.19
CA GLU A 232 14.07 24.92 -22.60
C GLU A 232 12.82 25.48 -23.30
N GLU A 233 11.69 25.58 -22.59
CA GLU A 233 10.47 26.20 -23.12
C GLU A 233 10.60 27.73 -23.27
N GLU A 234 11.25 28.40 -22.32
CA GLU A 234 11.50 29.85 -22.38
C GLU A 234 12.50 30.22 -23.50
N GLY A 235 13.51 29.38 -23.74
CA GLY A 235 14.44 29.52 -24.86
C GLY A 235 13.76 29.38 -26.23
N LYS A 236 12.75 28.51 -26.35
CA LYS A 236 12.02 28.27 -27.59
C LYS A 236 11.06 29.42 -27.95
N LEU A 237 10.42 30.02 -26.95
CA LEU A 237 9.53 31.18 -27.15
C LEU A 237 10.28 32.45 -27.58
N MET A 238 11.56 32.59 -27.21
CA MET A 238 12.38 33.74 -27.64
C MET A 238 12.95 33.57 -29.07
N SER A 239 13.18 32.34 -29.53
CA SER A 239 13.67 32.12 -30.91
C SER A 239 12.64 32.39 -32.00
N ASP A 240 11.34 32.28 -31.69
CA ASP A 240 10.28 32.49 -32.69
C ASP A 240 9.98 33.99 -32.96
N ASN A 241 10.37 34.89 -32.05
CA ASN A 241 10.16 36.34 -32.22
C ASN A 241 11.26 37.07 -33.02
N ASN A 242 12.38 36.41 -33.36
CA ASN A 242 13.48 37.06 -34.09
C ASN A 242 13.47 36.81 -35.62
N SER A 243 12.43 36.15 -36.15
CA SER A 243 12.35 35.82 -37.59
C SER A 243 11.47 36.77 -38.42
N GLN A 244 10.89 37.83 -37.83
CA GLN A 244 9.94 38.72 -38.54
C GLN A 244 10.45 40.13 -38.88
N SER A 245 11.69 40.51 -38.54
CA SER A 245 12.12 41.92 -38.64
C SER A 245 13.03 42.30 -39.82
N ASN A 246 13.04 41.56 -40.94
CA ASN A 246 14.01 41.82 -42.02
C ASN A 246 13.44 41.80 -43.45
N ASN A 247 12.29 42.45 -43.68
CA ASN A 247 11.73 42.56 -45.03
C ASN A 247 10.98 43.87 -45.30
N ASN A 248 11.65 45.02 -45.11
CA ASN A 248 11.18 46.28 -45.71
C ASN A 248 12.31 47.30 -45.79
N ASN A 249 12.99 47.34 -46.93
CA ASN A 249 13.49 48.58 -47.53
C ASN A 249 14.08 48.27 -48.89
N ASN A 250 13.36 48.65 -49.96
CA ASN A 250 13.92 49.13 -51.21
C ASN A 250 12.78 49.57 -52.13
N ASN A 251 12.32 50.81 -51.98
CA ASN A 251 11.63 51.49 -53.07
C ASN A 251 11.83 53.01 -52.97
N SER A 252 12.92 53.52 -53.52
CA SER A 252 13.09 54.95 -53.82
C SER A 252 13.15 55.11 -55.34
N GLY A 253 12.00 55.42 -55.93
CA GLY A 253 11.89 55.83 -57.32
C GLY A 253 12.40 57.26 -57.50
N THR A 254 13.21 57.47 -58.54
CA THR A 254 13.59 58.77 -59.08
C THR A 254 12.55 59.23 -60.10
N PRO A 255 12.03 60.46 -60.04
CA PRO A 255 11.25 61.04 -61.13
C PRO A 255 12.21 61.71 -62.14
N THR A 256 11.93 61.57 -63.43
CA THR A 256 12.55 62.39 -64.48
C THR A 256 11.43 63.05 -65.28
N ILE A 257 11.70 64.31 -65.61
CA ILE A 257 10.85 65.39 -66.15
C ILE A 257 10.27 65.05 -67.52
#